data_AF-A0A2V5W4Y8-F1
#
_entry.id   AF-A0A2V5W4Y8-F1
#
_cell.length_a   1.000
_cell.length_b   1.000
_cell.length_c   1.000
_cell.angle_alpha   90.00
_cell.angle_beta   90.00
_cell.angle_gamma   90.00
#
_symmetry.space_group_name_H-M   'P 1'
#
loop_
_entity.id
_entity.type
_entity.pdbx_description
1 polymer ?
#
loop_
_entity_poly.entity_id
_entity_poly.type
_entity_poly.pdbx_seq_one_letter_code
_entity_poly.pdbx_strand_id
1 'polypeptide(L)'
;GVNRWKIAFLVLATFVAGAVTGAFFVMGSAKDEMRRNRDPRRFFSNTPDRWQSEMKLTPDQAQKIRPILQQIDDELTNLRALDLRETEGILSRGEDRINAILTPEQRPRLHQTFEQRRQRVRDWLGVNDQEKQP
;
A
#
# COMPACT_ATOMS: atom_id res chain seq x y z
N GLY A 1 -20.95 -5.10 53.69
CA GLY A 1 -21.63 -4.94 52.38
C GLY A 1 -20.69 -4.23 51.44
N VAL A 2 -20.63 -4.63 50.17
CA VAL A 2 -19.75 -3.97 49.19
C VAL A 2 -20.26 -2.54 48.96
N ASN A 3 -19.41 -1.54 49.16
CA ASN A 3 -19.77 -0.13 49.01
C ASN A 3 -20.11 0.17 47.54
N ARG A 4 -21.32 0.68 47.29
CA ARG A 4 -21.85 0.99 45.94
C ARG A 4 -20.90 1.82 45.07
N TRP A 5 -20.15 2.74 45.69
CA TRP A 5 -19.15 3.55 44.99
C TRP A 5 -17.96 2.73 44.44
N LYS A 6 -17.54 1.67 45.13
CA LYS A 6 -16.50 0.74 44.63
C LYS A 6 -16.99 -0.06 43.43
N ILE A 7 -18.26 -0.46 43.44
CA ILE A 7 -18.89 -1.16 42.30
C ILE A 7 -18.97 -0.22 41.10
N ALA A 8 -19.42 1.02 41.30
CA ALA A 8 -19.46 2.03 40.24
C ALA A 8 -18.07 2.28 39.63
N PHE A 9 -17.03 2.33 40.47
CA PHE A 9 -15.66 2.52 40.01
C PHE A 9 -15.15 1.34 39.18
N LEU A 10 -15.44 0.10 39.59
CA LEU A 10 -15.06 -1.10 38.83
C LEU A 10 -15.76 -1.16 37.46
N VAL A 11 -17.06 -0.85 37.41
CA VAL A 11 -17.81 -0.82 36.15
C VAL A 11 -17.25 0.26 35.21
N LEU A 12 -16.97 1.46 35.73
CA LEU A 12 -16.39 2.54 34.96
C LEU A 12 -14.99 2.17 34.44
N ALA A 13 -14.14 1.58 35.29
CA ALA A 13 -12.81 1.15 34.90
C ALA A 13 -12.86 0.09 33.78
N THR A 14 -13.79 -0.87 33.85
CA THR A 14 -13.97 -1.90 32.82
C THR A 14 -14.44 -1.29 31.50
N PHE A 15 -15.34 -0.31 31.56
CA PHE A 15 -15.83 0.40 30.37
C PHE A 15 -14.74 1.24 29.71
N VAL A 16 -13.95 1.97 30.51
CA VAL A 16 -12.81 2.76 30.01
C VAL A 16 -11.74 1.86 29.39
N ALA A 17 -11.41 0.73 30.03
CA ALA A 17 -10.49 -0.25 29.47
C ALA A 17 -11.01 -0.78 28.13
N GLY A 18 -12.29 -1.17 28.05
CA GLY A 18 -12.92 -1.61 26.80
C GLY A 18 -12.92 -0.53 25.71
N ALA A 19 -13.17 0.72 26.05
CA ALA A 19 -13.16 1.85 25.12
C ALA A 19 -11.75 2.13 24.58
N VAL A 20 -10.71 2.07 25.42
CA VAL A 20 -9.31 2.24 25.01
C VAL A 20 -8.87 1.09 24.11
N THR A 21 -9.18 -0.16 24.46
CA THR A 21 -8.87 -1.32 23.62
C THR A 21 -9.61 -1.25 22.27
N GLY A 22 -10.90 -0.91 22.28
CA GLY A 22 -11.68 -0.75 21.05
C GLY A 22 -11.14 0.38 20.15
N ALA A 23 -10.81 1.54 20.73
CA ALA A 23 -10.24 2.66 19.98
C ALA A 23 -8.88 2.32 19.36
N PHE A 24 -8.01 1.59 20.07
CA PHE A 24 -6.71 1.16 19.52
C PHE A 24 -6.87 0.24 18.30
N PHE A 25 -7.79 -0.73 18.36
CA PHE A 25 -8.04 -1.64 17.23
C PHE A 25 -8.69 -0.93 16.03
N VAL A 26 -9.69 -0.08 16.28
CA VAL A 26 -10.39 0.63 15.20
C VAL A 26 -9.48 1.66 14.54
N MET A 27 -8.70 2.43 15.31
CA MET A 27 -7.86 3.50 14.77
C MET A 27 -6.66 2.97 13.98
N GLY A 28 -6.08 1.83 14.40
CA GLY A 28 -4.99 1.17 13.66
C GLY A 28 -5.46 0.62 12.30
N SER A 29 -6.61 -0.05 12.29
CA SER A 29 -7.16 -0.67 11.07
C SER A 29 -7.75 0.38 10.12
N ALA A 30 -8.49 1.36 10.64
CA ALA A 30 -9.14 2.39 9.84
C ALA A 30 -8.12 3.33 9.19
N LYS A 31 -7.03 3.68 9.87
CA LYS A 31 -6.00 4.57 9.30
C LYS A 31 -5.24 3.88 8.17
N ASP A 32 -4.97 2.58 8.29
CA ASP A 32 -4.28 1.81 7.27
C ASP A 32 -5.20 1.53 6.06
N GLU A 33 -6.48 1.22 6.30
CA GLU A 33 -7.45 1.00 5.22
C GLU A 33 -7.84 2.31 4.51
N MET A 34 -7.97 3.44 5.22
CA MET A 34 -8.19 4.75 4.60
C MET A 34 -6.97 5.26 3.83
N ARG A 35 -5.74 4.91 4.26
CA ARG A 35 -4.51 5.21 3.52
C ARG A 35 -4.40 4.35 2.25
N ARG A 36 -4.70 3.05 2.34
CA ARG A 36 -4.75 2.13 1.19
C ARG A 36 -5.81 2.56 0.17
N ASN A 37 -6.99 2.98 0.61
CA ASN A 37 -8.07 3.46 -0.27
C ASN A 37 -7.78 4.80 -0.99
N ARG A 38 -6.63 5.43 -0.75
CA ARG A 38 -6.20 6.67 -1.42
C ARG A 38 -5.07 6.47 -2.43
N ASP A 39 -4.54 5.26 -2.58
CA ASP A 39 -3.51 4.98 -3.58
C ASP A 39 -4.14 4.98 -4.98
N PRO A 40 -3.87 5.95 -5.87
CA PRO A 40 -4.47 6.02 -7.20
C PRO A 40 -4.20 4.78 -8.07
N ARG A 41 -3.27 3.90 -7.67
CA ARG A 41 -2.97 2.63 -8.35
C ARG A 41 -3.83 1.45 -7.90
N ARG A 42 -4.64 1.61 -6.84
CA ARG A 42 -5.70 0.69 -6.43
C ARG A 42 -7.00 1.05 -7.15
N PHE A 43 -7.04 0.73 -8.43
CA PHE A 43 -8.10 1.16 -9.34
C PHE A 43 -9.46 0.57 -8.95
N PHE A 44 -9.46 -0.67 -8.47
CA PHE A 44 -10.67 -1.44 -8.24
C PHE A 44 -11.27 -1.19 -6.85
N SER A 45 -10.45 -1.13 -5.81
CA SER A 45 -10.87 -1.00 -4.41
C SER A 45 -11.16 0.44 -3.98
N ASN A 46 -10.71 1.45 -4.74
CA ASN A 46 -10.94 2.87 -4.40
C ASN A 46 -12.30 3.39 -4.86
N THR A 47 -13.02 2.63 -5.68
CA THR A 47 -14.32 3.06 -6.22
C THR A 47 -15.43 2.01 -6.08
N PRO A 48 -15.61 1.34 -4.93
CA PRO A 48 -16.65 0.32 -4.77
C PRO A 48 -18.06 0.89 -5.00
N ASP A 49 -18.30 2.16 -4.64
CA ASP A 49 -19.57 2.85 -4.87
C ASP A 49 -19.84 3.08 -6.37
N ARG A 50 -18.77 3.22 -7.18
CA ARG A 50 -18.87 3.29 -8.64
C ARG A 50 -19.33 1.95 -9.20
N TRP A 51 -18.74 0.84 -8.73
CA TRP A 51 -19.19 -0.50 -9.09
C TRP A 51 -20.64 -0.74 -8.70
N GLN A 52 -21.02 -0.31 -7.49
CA GLN A 52 -22.39 -0.43 -7.00
C GLN A 52 -23.38 0.37 -7.86
N SER A 53 -23.03 1.59 -8.27
CA SER A 53 -23.92 2.44 -9.08
C SER A 53 -23.97 2.02 -10.56
N GLU A 54 -22.83 1.74 -11.19
CA GLU A 54 -22.76 1.34 -12.60
C GLU A 54 -23.40 -0.04 -12.84
N MET A 55 -23.17 -0.99 -11.92
CA MET A 55 -23.70 -2.35 -12.04
C MET A 55 -25.00 -2.57 -11.27
N LYS A 56 -25.53 -1.53 -10.61
CA LYS A 56 -26.76 -1.58 -9.78
C LYS A 56 -26.73 -2.73 -8.77
N LEU A 57 -25.62 -2.89 -8.07
CA LEU A 57 -25.44 -3.98 -7.12
C LEU A 57 -26.35 -3.81 -5.90
N THR A 58 -26.96 -4.91 -5.47
CA THR A 58 -27.59 -4.98 -4.14
C THR A 58 -26.53 -4.87 -3.04
N PRO A 59 -26.91 -4.46 -1.80
CA PRO A 59 -25.97 -4.39 -0.69
C PRO A 59 -25.21 -5.70 -0.46
N ASP A 60 -25.91 -6.84 -0.55
CA ASP A 60 -25.31 -8.18 -0.39
C ASP A 60 -24.29 -8.51 -1.49
N GLN A 61 -24.55 -8.09 -2.73
CA GLN A 61 -23.60 -8.26 -3.83
C GLN A 61 -22.37 -7.36 -3.65
N ALA A 62 -22.58 -6.09 -3.29
CA ALA A 62 -21.50 -5.16 -3.03
C ALA A 62 -20.57 -5.67 -1.90
N GLN A 63 -21.16 -6.22 -0.83
CA GLN A 63 -20.40 -6.80 0.28
C GLN A 63 -19.52 -7.98 -0.16
N LYS A 64 -20.01 -8.82 -1.08
CA LYS A 64 -19.25 -9.97 -1.62
C LYS A 64 -18.19 -9.56 -2.65
N ILE A 65 -18.43 -8.50 -3.41
CA ILE A 65 -17.52 -8.02 -4.47
C ILE A 65 -16.35 -7.21 -3.91
N ARG A 66 -16.58 -6.42 -2.85
CA ARG A 66 -15.53 -5.60 -2.22
C ARG A 66 -14.22 -6.36 -1.94
N PRO A 67 -14.21 -7.54 -1.27
CA PRO A 67 -12.97 -8.26 -1.03
C PRO A 67 -12.31 -8.78 -2.32
N ILE A 68 -13.08 -9.08 -3.37
CA ILE A 68 -12.53 -9.50 -4.67
C ILE A 68 -11.79 -8.33 -5.34
N LEU A 69 -12.38 -7.14 -5.33
CA LEU A 69 -11.72 -5.94 -5.86
C LEU A 69 -10.43 -5.60 -5.11
N GLN A 70 -10.43 -5.76 -3.78
CA GLN A 70 -9.23 -5.61 -2.96
C GLN A 70 -8.15 -6.63 -3.34
N GLN A 71 -8.53 -7.89 -3.51
CA GLN A 71 -7.60 -8.95 -3.92
C GLN A 71 -6.96 -8.65 -5.28
N ILE A 72 -7.74 -8.20 -6.26
CA ILE A 72 -7.22 -7.82 -7.59
C ILE A 72 -6.15 -6.72 -7.46
N ASP A 73 -6.40 -5.68 -6.66
CA ASP A 73 -5.43 -4.60 -6.47
C ASP A 73 -4.17 -5.07 -5.73
N ASP A 74 -4.30 -5.97 -4.76
CA ASP A 74 -3.17 -6.55 -4.05
C ASP A 74 -2.33 -7.44 -5.00
N GLU A 75 -2.96 -8.25 -5.86
CA GLU A 75 -2.28 -9.04 -6.89
C GLU A 75 -1.53 -8.16 -7.89
N LEU A 76 -2.15 -7.08 -8.38
CA LEU A 76 -1.51 -6.12 -9.28
C LEU A 76 -0.34 -5.39 -8.61
N THR A 77 -0.46 -5.08 -7.31
CA THR A 77 0.63 -4.47 -6.54
C THR A 77 1.83 -5.42 -6.44
N ASN A 78 1.58 -6.70 -6.15
CA ASN A 78 2.63 -7.71 -6.10
C ASN A 78 3.31 -7.90 -7.45
N LEU A 79 2.53 -7.90 -8.55
CA LEU A 79 3.07 -7.99 -9.90
C LEU A 79 4.01 -6.81 -10.22
N ARG A 80 3.61 -5.57 -9.90
CA ARG A 80 4.47 -4.39 -10.10
C ARG A 80 5.77 -4.47 -9.31
N ALA A 81 5.74 -5.00 -8.09
CA ALA A 81 6.93 -5.19 -7.27
C ALA A 81 7.88 -6.23 -7.88
N LEU A 82 7.34 -7.33 -8.42
CA LEU A 82 8.11 -8.34 -9.14
C LEU A 82 8.75 -7.75 -10.41
N ASP A 83 7.97 -7.04 -11.22
CA ASP A 83 8.41 -6.39 -12.46
C ASP A 83 9.50 -5.35 -12.19
N LEU A 84 9.41 -4.61 -11.08
CA LEU A 84 10.46 -3.67 -10.69
C LEU A 84 11.78 -4.40 -10.48
N ARG A 85 11.78 -5.45 -9.67
CA ARG A 85 12.99 -6.20 -9.34
C ARG A 85 13.62 -6.81 -10.59
N GLU A 86 12.80 -7.36 -11.48
CA GLU A 86 13.28 -7.94 -12.73
C GLU A 86 13.86 -6.86 -13.65
N THR A 87 13.16 -5.74 -13.80
CA THR A 87 13.61 -4.61 -14.64
C THR A 87 14.91 -4.00 -14.13
N GLU A 88 15.05 -3.78 -12.81
CA GLU A 88 16.30 -3.30 -12.22
C GLU A 88 17.45 -4.28 -12.46
N GLY A 89 17.18 -5.58 -12.36
CA GLY A 89 18.15 -6.62 -12.69
C GLY A 89 18.59 -6.59 -14.16
N ILE A 90 17.66 -6.38 -15.10
CA ILE A 90 17.98 -6.21 -16.52
C ILE A 90 18.85 -4.97 -16.74
N LEU A 91 18.51 -3.84 -16.11
CA LEU A 91 19.26 -2.60 -16.21
C LEU A 91 20.67 -2.76 -15.65
N SER A 92 20.84 -3.39 -14.48
CA SER A 92 22.16 -3.63 -13.87
C SER A 92 23.04 -4.50 -14.77
N ARG A 93 22.53 -5.64 -15.27
CA ARG A 93 23.29 -6.50 -16.20
C ARG A 93 23.64 -5.78 -17.50
N GLY A 94 22.76 -4.92 -17.98
CA GLY A 94 23.02 -4.07 -19.16
C GLY A 94 24.12 -3.06 -18.91
N GLU A 95 24.09 -2.39 -17.77
CA GLU A 95 25.11 -1.44 -17.33
C GLU A 95 26.48 -2.11 -17.25
N ASP A 96 26.59 -3.27 -16.59
CA ASP A 96 27.86 -4.01 -16.45
C ASP A 96 28.48 -4.38 -17.80
N ARG A 97 27.66 -4.87 -18.74
CA ARG A 97 28.09 -5.24 -20.09
C ARG A 97 28.61 -4.04 -20.87
N ILE A 98 27.97 -2.87 -20.74
CA ILE A 98 28.40 -1.65 -21.42
C ILE A 98 29.65 -1.07 -20.73
N ASN A 99 29.71 -1.12 -19.40
CA ASN A 99 30.82 -0.62 -18.60
C ASN A 99 32.16 -1.31 -18.94
N ALA A 100 32.11 -2.58 -19.35
CA ALA A 100 33.27 -3.34 -19.82
C ALA A 100 33.84 -2.83 -21.16
N ILE A 101 33.05 -2.11 -21.96
CA ILE A 101 33.43 -1.60 -23.29
C ILE A 101 33.92 -0.15 -23.20
N LEU A 102 33.38 0.63 -22.27
CA LEU A 102 33.66 2.06 -22.16
C LEU A 102 35.01 2.37 -21.49
N THR A 103 35.58 3.51 -21.88
CA THR A 103 36.79 4.04 -21.23
C THR A 103 36.49 4.48 -19.79
N PRO A 104 37.47 4.49 -18.88
CA PRO A 104 37.27 4.91 -17.49
C PRO A 104 36.58 6.26 -17.34
N GLU A 105 36.87 7.22 -18.23
CA GLU A 105 36.31 8.58 -18.23
C GLU A 105 34.83 8.60 -18.61
N GLN A 106 34.34 7.60 -19.36
CA GLN A 106 32.95 7.50 -19.81
C GLN A 106 32.05 6.80 -18.78
N ARG A 107 32.61 5.97 -17.90
CA ARG A 107 31.86 5.14 -16.92
C ARG A 107 30.97 5.96 -15.97
N PRO A 108 31.40 7.12 -15.42
CA PRO A 108 30.53 7.93 -14.58
C PRO A 108 29.25 8.39 -15.29
N ARG A 109 29.36 8.74 -16.58
CA ARG A 109 28.21 9.17 -17.38
C ARG A 109 27.25 8.02 -17.68
N LEU A 110 27.79 6.82 -17.93
CA LEU A 110 26.98 5.60 -18.06
C LEU A 110 26.18 5.36 -16.78
N HIS A 111 26.86 5.38 -15.63
CA HIS A 111 26.24 5.14 -14.34
C HIS A 111 25.08 6.11 -14.06
N GLN A 112 25.30 7.41 -14.24
CA GLN A 112 24.25 8.41 -14.11
C GLN A 112 23.07 8.18 -15.06
N THR A 113 23.34 7.75 -16.29
CA THR A 113 22.29 7.45 -17.27
C THR A 113 21.41 6.27 -16.83
N PHE A 114 22.02 5.24 -16.25
CA PHE A 114 21.30 4.07 -15.76
C PHE A 114 20.56 4.35 -14.45
N GLU A 115 21.11 5.16 -13.54
CA GLU A 115 20.40 5.65 -12.36
C GLU A 115 19.13 6.42 -12.73
N GLN A 116 19.21 7.34 -13.70
CA GLN A 116 18.04 8.05 -14.21
C GLN A 116 16.99 7.12 -14.83
N ARG A 117 17.42 6.00 -15.44
CA ARG A 117 16.50 4.99 -15.97
C ARG A 117 15.84 4.20 -14.85
N ARG A 118 16.59 3.77 -13.83
CA ARG A 118 16.06 3.10 -12.63
C ARG A 118 15.01 3.97 -11.94
N GLN A 119 15.31 5.26 -11.75
CA GLN A 119 14.38 6.20 -11.15
C GLN A 119 13.06 6.30 -11.93
N ARG A 120 13.13 6.43 -13.26
CA ARG A 120 11.93 6.46 -14.11
C ARG A 120 11.11 5.18 -14.06
N VAL A 121 11.76 4.02 -13.97
CA VAL A 121 11.08 2.73 -13.80
C VAL A 121 10.35 2.68 -12.46
N ARG A 122 11.01 3.08 -11.36
CA ARG A 122 10.39 3.16 -10.03
C ARG A 122 9.22 4.13 -10.00
N ASP A 123 9.31 5.27 -10.66
CA ASP A 123 8.22 6.24 -10.75
C ASP A 123 7.04 5.68 -11.55
N TRP A 124 7.29 5.03 -12.69
CA TRP A 124 6.27 4.43 -13.54
C TRP A 124 5.54 3.25 -12.85
N LEU A 125 6.30 2.38 -12.17
CA LEU A 125 5.74 1.26 -11.39
C LEU A 125 5.18 1.69 -10.04
N GLY A 126 5.58 2.88 -9.58
CA GLY A 126 4.98 3.52 -8.44
C GLY A 126 5.59 3.30 -7.07
N VAL A 127 6.83 2.85 -7.05
CA VAL A 127 7.50 2.46 -5.81
C VAL A 127 7.99 3.67 -5.01
N ASN A 128 8.30 4.78 -5.66
CA ASN A 128 8.80 5.98 -4.96
C ASN A 128 7.73 6.77 -4.18
N ASP A 129 6.43 6.51 -4.41
CA ASP A 129 5.34 7.13 -3.64
C ASP A 129 5.06 6.39 -2.33
N GLN A 130 5.55 5.16 -2.19
CA GLN A 130 5.45 4.35 -0.97
C GLN A 130 6.47 4.82 0.08
N GLU A 131 7.66 5.29 -0.36
CA GLU A 131 8.77 5.70 0.51
C GLU A 131 8.66 7.15 1.02
N LYS A 132 7.90 8.02 0.33
CA LYS A 132 7.74 9.45 0.67
C LYS A 132 6.65 9.75 1.70
N GLN A 133 6.02 8.73 2.30
CA GLN A 133 4.95 8.94 3.28
C GLN A 133 5.50 8.74 4.70
N PRO A 134 5.48 9.78 5.56
CA PRO A 134 6.00 9.71 6.93
C PRO A 134 5.18 8.79 7.86
#